data_AF-A0A842XVA6-F1
#
_entry.id   AF-A0A842XVA6-F1
#
_cell.length_a   1.000
_cell.length_b   1.000
_cell.length_c   1.000
_cell.angle_alpha   90.00
_cell.angle_beta   90.00
_cell.angle_gamma   90.00
#
_symmetry.space_group_name_H-M   'P 1'
#
loop_
_entity.id
_entity.type
_entity.pdbx_description
1 polymer ?
#
loop_
_entity_poly.entity_id
_entity_poly.type
_entity_poly.pdbx_seq_one_letter_code
_entity_poly.pdbx_strand_id
1 'polypeptide(L)'
;AAVTLKKAFNVPFVYSVESLEEHRSHGANSPFNMSIKSIEWLGLYEAKKVVVKSEWMRDEVVRIYKVPTDKIKVIAPKSKTWMKNILETYKSVAGGTA
;
A
#
# COMPACT_ATOMS: atom_id res chain seq x y z
N ALA A 1 5.80 -3.90 -11.22
CA ALA A 1 5.18 -5.16 -11.67
C ALA A 1 3.68 -5.25 -11.37
N ALA A 2 3.23 -5.09 -10.11
CA ALA A 2 1.82 -5.26 -9.73
C ALA A 2 0.80 -4.47 -10.59
N VAL A 3 1.10 -3.19 -10.89
CA VAL A 3 0.24 -2.35 -11.74
C VAL A 3 0.11 -2.88 -13.17
N THR A 4 1.21 -3.39 -13.73
CA THR A 4 1.20 -4.01 -15.06
C THR A 4 0.33 -5.27 -15.07
N LEU A 5 0.44 -6.11 -14.03
CA LEU A 5 -0.39 -7.32 -13.89
C LEU A 5 -1.87 -6.98 -13.72
N LYS A 6 -2.19 -5.95 -12.91
CA LYS A 6 -3.56 -5.44 -12.78
C LYS A 6 -4.13 -5.04 -14.13
N LYS A 7 -3.37 -4.28 -14.94
CA LYS A 7 -3.84 -3.81 -16.25
C LYS A 7 -3.97 -4.95 -17.27
N ALA A 8 -3.04 -5.90 -17.26
CA ALA A 8 -3.03 -7.02 -18.20
C ALA A 8 -4.16 -8.03 -17.92
N PHE A 9 -4.43 -8.33 -16.65
CA PHE A 9 -5.37 -9.39 -16.26
C PHE A 9 -6.68 -8.86 -15.68
N ASN A 10 -6.81 -7.54 -15.54
CA ASN A 10 -7.93 -6.88 -14.86
C ASN A 10 -8.18 -7.39 -13.43
N VAL A 11 -7.11 -7.83 -12.74
CA VAL A 11 -7.17 -8.35 -11.37
C VAL A 11 -6.74 -7.26 -10.38
N PRO A 12 -7.57 -6.90 -9.39
CA PRO A 12 -7.18 -5.92 -8.38
C PRO A 12 -6.11 -6.50 -7.43
N PHE A 13 -5.33 -5.63 -6.80
CA PHE A 13 -4.33 -6.05 -5.82
C PHE A 13 -4.44 -5.26 -4.50
N VAL A 14 -3.97 -5.90 -3.44
CA VAL A 14 -3.72 -5.28 -2.13
C VAL A 14 -2.22 -4.96 -2.03
N TYR A 15 -1.88 -3.79 -1.54
CA TYR A 15 -0.48 -3.37 -1.40
C TYR A 15 -0.10 -3.21 0.07
N SER A 16 0.80 -4.04 0.56
CA SER A 16 1.33 -3.95 1.92
C SER A 16 2.57 -3.07 1.95
N VAL A 17 2.57 -2.09 2.85
CA VAL A 17 3.65 -1.12 3.01
C VAL A 17 4.32 -1.36 4.36
N GLU A 18 5.58 -1.78 4.31
CA GLU A 18 6.40 -2.04 5.49
C GLU A 18 7.38 -0.91 5.78
N SER A 19 7.79 -0.17 4.75
CA SER A 19 8.69 0.97 4.80
C SER A 19 8.41 1.92 3.64
N LEU A 20 8.84 3.17 3.77
CA LEU A 20 8.79 4.18 2.72
C LEU A 20 10.21 4.65 2.40
N GLU A 21 10.48 4.93 1.15
CA GLU A 21 11.78 5.41 0.71
C GLU A 21 12.16 6.75 1.35
N GLU A 22 11.16 7.63 1.58
CA GLU A 22 11.34 8.90 2.28
C GLU A 22 11.91 8.74 3.71
N HIS A 23 11.66 7.60 4.35
CA HIS A 23 12.22 7.28 5.67
C HIS A 23 13.53 6.50 5.59
N ARG A 24 13.68 5.65 4.56
CA ARG A 24 14.91 4.87 4.36
C ARG A 24 16.08 5.73 3.88
N SER A 25 15.80 6.76 3.11
CA SER A 25 16.78 7.63 2.47
C SER A 25 16.28 9.07 2.53
N HIS A 26 16.16 9.57 3.77
CA HIS A 26 15.64 10.90 4.05
C HIS A 26 16.42 11.98 3.32
N GLY A 27 15.72 12.84 2.58
CA GLY A 27 16.33 13.91 1.78
C GLY A 27 17.10 13.44 0.54
N ALA A 28 17.13 12.14 0.24
CA ALA A 28 17.80 11.63 -0.95
C ALA A 28 16.98 11.92 -2.22
N ASN A 29 17.62 12.62 -3.16
CA ASN A 29 17.04 13.06 -4.43
C ASN A 29 17.85 12.56 -5.63
N SER A 30 18.60 11.47 -5.48
CA SER A 30 19.24 10.85 -6.64
C SER A 30 18.19 10.29 -7.60
N PRO A 31 18.49 10.15 -8.91
CA PRO A 31 17.59 9.52 -9.87
C PRO A 31 17.12 8.13 -9.43
N PHE A 32 17.97 7.39 -8.70
CA PHE A 32 17.63 6.08 -8.17
C PHE A 32 16.55 6.17 -7.06
N ASN A 33 16.75 7.02 -6.05
CA ASN A 33 15.76 7.19 -4.97
C ASN A 33 14.43 7.73 -5.51
N MET A 34 14.48 8.68 -6.46
CA MET A 34 13.28 9.19 -7.13
C MET A 34 12.53 8.10 -7.89
N SER A 35 13.24 7.16 -8.50
CA SER A 35 12.63 6.01 -9.18
C SER A 35 11.92 5.09 -8.19
N ILE A 36 12.50 4.83 -7.01
CA ILE A 36 11.86 4.06 -5.94
C ILE A 36 10.58 4.77 -5.47
N LYS A 37 10.67 6.07 -5.13
CA LYS A 37 9.51 6.88 -4.70
C LYS A 37 8.40 6.91 -5.76
N SER A 38 8.77 6.95 -7.04
CA SER A 38 7.80 6.91 -8.15
C SER A 38 7.06 5.57 -8.23
N ILE A 39 7.77 4.46 -8.01
CA ILE A 39 7.17 3.12 -7.98
C ILE A 39 6.28 2.94 -6.74
N GLU A 40 6.71 3.44 -5.57
CA GLU A 40 5.90 3.45 -4.34
C GLU A 40 4.59 4.22 -4.55
N TRP A 41 4.69 5.45 -5.08
CA TRP A 41 3.52 6.28 -5.39
C TRP A 41 2.56 5.57 -6.35
N LEU A 42 3.07 5.01 -7.44
CA LEU A 42 2.25 4.32 -8.43
C LEU A 42 1.58 3.08 -7.83
N GLY A 43 2.28 2.31 -7.00
CA GLY A 43 1.72 1.16 -6.29
C GLY A 43 0.59 1.56 -5.34
N LEU A 44 0.81 2.60 -4.53
CA LEU A 44 -0.18 3.16 -3.63
C LEU A 44 -1.41 3.70 -4.37
N TYR A 45 -1.20 4.36 -5.50
CA TYR A 45 -2.26 4.92 -6.33
C TYR A 45 -3.12 3.82 -6.98
N GLU A 46 -2.50 2.78 -7.54
CA GLU A 46 -3.19 1.75 -8.32
C GLU A 46 -3.79 0.61 -7.50
N ALA A 47 -3.32 0.39 -6.26
CA ALA A 47 -3.86 -0.65 -5.38
C ALA A 47 -5.38 -0.48 -5.16
N LYS A 48 -6.11 -1.54 -4.85
CA LYS A 48 -7.51 -1.42 -4.40
C LYS A 48 -7.59 -1.11 -2.91
N LYS A 49 -6.70 -1.73 -2.13
CA LYS A 49 -6.52 -1.47 -0.70
C LYS A 49 -5.03 -1.45 -0.37
N VAL A 50 -4.67 -0.65 0.63
CA VAL A 50 -3.31 -0.55 1.17
C VAL A 50 -3.32 -1.08 2.60
N VAL A 51 -2.35 -1.91 2.96
CA VAL A 51 -2.19 -2.42 4.33
C VAL A 51 -0.93 -1.83 4.92
N VAL A 52 -1.02 -1.33 6.15
CA VAL A 52 0.12 -0.77 6.90
C VAL A 52 0.18 -1.39 8.29
N LYS A 53 1.37 -1.43 8.88
CA LYS A 53 1.61 -2.09 10.18
C LYS A 53 1.22 -1.28 11.41
N SER A 54 1.03 0.03 11.28
CA SER A 54 0.73 0.93 12.40
C SER A 54 -0.04 2.17 11.95
N GLU A 55 -0.70 2.83 12.90
CA GLU A 55 -1.34 4.14 12.70
C GLU A 55 -0.33 5.19 12.23
N TRP A 56 0.87 5.20 12.80
CA TRP A 56 1.95 6.08 12.34
C TRP A 56 2.26 5.89 10.85
N MET A 57 2.34 4.64 10.38
CA MET A 57 2.60 4.37 8.96
C MET A 57 1.41 4.75 8.06
N ARG A 58 0.16 4.62 8.56
CA ARG A 58 -1.01 5.16 7.86
C ARG A 58 -0.84 6.67 7.66
N ASP A 59 -0.53 7.39 8.73
CA ASP A 59 -0.44 8.84 8.71
C ASP A 59 0.70 9.32 7.80
N GLU A 60 1.83 8.62 7.78
CA GLU A 60 2.94 8.91 6.86
C GLU A 60 2.58 8.66 5.40
N VAL A 61 1.90 7.55 5.09
CA VAL A 61 1.42 7.27 3.72
C VAL A 61 0.42 8.34 3.26
N VAL A 62 -0.48 8.79 4.14
CA VAL A 62 -1.41 9.90 3.85
C VAL A 62 -0.64 11.21 3.68
N ARG A 63 0.33 11.51 4.54
CA ARG A 63 1.09 12.76 4.54
C ARG A 63 1.93 12.91 3.28
N ILE A 64 2.68 11.88 2.93
CA ILE A 64 3.68 11.87 1.85
C ILE A 64 3.02 11.65 0.49
N TYR A 65 2.16 10.63 0.39
CA TYR A 65 1.61 10.18 -0.89
C TYR A 65 0.14 10.53 -1.11
N LYS A 66 -0.50 11.22 -0.15
CA LYS A 66 -1.90 11.71 -0.24
C LYS A 66 -2.92 10.60 -0.52
N VAL A 67 -2.63 9.38 -0.04
CA VAL A 67 -3.51 8.24 -0.21
C VAL A 67 -4.79 8.45 0.61
N PRO A 68 -5.99 8.24 0.05
CA PRO A 68 -7.24 8.32 0.80
C PRO A 68 -7.25 7.35 1.99
N THR A 69 -7.70 7.81 3.16
CA THR A 69 -7.69 7.02 4.40
C THR A 69 -8.60 5.80 4.34
N ASP A 70 -9.70 5.87 3.60
CA ASP A 70 -10.63 4.76 3.36
C ASP A 70 -9.99 3.59 2.61
N LYS A 71 -8.92 3.87 1.86
CA LYS A 71 -8.13 2.86 1.13
C LYS A 71 -7.17 2.10 2.03
N ILE A 72 -6.79 2.69 3.17
CA ILE A 72 -5.73 2.17 4.04
C ILE A 72 -6.34 1.36 5.19
N LYS A 73 -5.81 0.18 5.43
CA LYS A 73 -6.15 -0.69 6.56
C LYS A 73 -4.91 -0.88 7.43
N VAL A 74 -5.02 -0.52 8.71
CA VAL A 74 -3.98 -0.80 9.69
C VAL A 74 -4.15 -2.22 10.21
N ILE A 75 -3.12 -3.05 10.05
CA ILE A 75 -3.08 -4.42 10.55
C ILE A 75 -1.76 -4.62 11.29
N ALA A 76 -1.83 -4.67 12.62
CA ALA A 76 -0.66 -4.92 13.44
C ALA A 76 -0.22 -6.39 13.33
N PRO A 77 1.04 -6.68 12.94
CA PRO A 77 1.52 -8.04 12.69
C PRO A 77 1.52 -8.97 13.92
N LYS A 78 1.48 -8.40 15.13
CA LYS A 78 1.45 -9.16 16.40
C LYS A 78 0.05 -9.24 17.04
N SER A 79 -0.99 -8.74 16.39
CA SER A 79 -2.35 -8.87 16.89
C SER A 79 -2.84 -10.32 16.76
N LYS A 80 -3.56 -10.85 17.74
CA LYS A 80 -4.22 -12.17 17.61
C LYS A 80 -5.18 -12.25 16.41
N THR A 81 -5.66 -11.10 15.92
CA THR A 81 -6.62 -11.00 14.80
C THR A 81 -5.97 -10.70 13.45
N TRP A 82 -4.64 -10.64 13.34
CA TRP A 82 -3.95 -10.18 12.13
C TRP A 82 -4.34 -10.97 10.87
N MET A 83 -4.34 -12.31 10.95
CA MET A 83 -4.74 -13.18 9.83
C MET A 83 -6.17 -12.94 9.39
N LYS A 84 -7.09 -12.83 10.36
CA LYS A 84 -8.51 -12.55 10.08
C LYS A 84 -8.66 -11.23 9.33
N ASN A 85 -7.99 -10.17 9.79
CA ASN A 85 -8.05 -8.86 9.17
C ASN A 85 -7.45 -8.84 7.75
N ILE A 86 -6.38 -9.60 7.52
CA ILE A 86 -5.80 -9.77 6.17
C ILE A 86 -6.81 -10.45 5.26
N LEU A 87 -7.39 -11.58 5.67
CA LEU A 87 -8.38 -12.30 4.88
C LEU A 87 -9.61 -11.45 4.56
N GLU A 88 -10.10 -10.68 5.52
CA GLU A 88 -11.20 -9.72 5.31
C GLU A 88 -10.83 -8.66 4.27
N THR A 89 -9.59 -8.16 4.31
CA THR A 89 -9.09 -7.19 3.32
C THR A 89 -9.10 -7.79 1.92
N TYR A 90 -8.57 -9.00 1.74
CA TYR A 90 -8.60 -9.68 0.44
C TYR A 90 -10.02 -9.97 -0.04
N LYS A 91 -10.92 -10.44 0.84
CA LYS A 91 -12.34 -10.66 0.51
C LYS A 91 -13.03 -9.37 0.05
N SER A 92 -12.75 -8.23 0.69
CA SER A 92 -13.30 -6.93 0.30
C SER A 92 -12.84 -6.46 -1.08
N VAL A 93 -11.67 -6.93 -1.54
CA VAL A 93 -11.13 -6.61 -2.86
C VAL A 93 -11.63 -7.58 -3.92
N ALA A 94 -11.73 -8.86 -3.59
CA ALA A 94 -12.20 -9.91 -4.50
C ALA A 94 -13.70 -9.81 -4.82
N GLY A 95 -14.53 -9.36 -3.87
CA GLY A 95 -15.98 -9.24 -4.04
C GLY A 95 -16.45 -8.04 -4.90
N GLY A 96 -15.53 -7.31 -5.53
CA GLY A 96 -15.81 -6.06 -6.26
C GLY A 96 -15.98 -6.21 -7.77
N THR A 97 -16.12 -7.43 -8.30
CA THR A 97 -16.55 -7.67 -9.68
C THR A 97 -18.08 -7.70 -9.74
N ALA A 98 -18.68 -6.54 -9.97
CA ALA A 98 -19.98 -6.37 -10.60
C ALA A 98 -19.82 -5.31 -11.69
#